data_AF-A0A147HQX8-F1
#
_entry.id   AF-A0A147HQX8-F1
#
_cell.length_a   1.000
_cell.length_b   1.000
_cell.length_c   1.000
_cell.angle_alpha   90.00
_cell.angle_beta   90.00
_cell.angle_gamma   90.00
#
_symmetry.space_group_name_H-M   'P 1'
#
loop_
_entity.id
_entity.type
_entity.pdbx_description
1 polymer ?
#
loop_
_entity_poly.entity_id
_entity_poly.type
_entity_poly.pdbx_seq_one_letter_code
_entity_poly.pdbx_strand_id
1 'polypeptide(L)'
;VSLWRESDRTLIAGDAFITTAQESAYAVATQAPELHGPPMYLTIDWPAARASVRALAALAPERVITGHGRPLKGPEMRRALDALAEDCDRVAVPETGRFVEHPLGAADGSAYRAPR
;
A
#
# COMPACT_ATOMS: atom_id res chain seq x y z
N VAL A 1 -1.59 -5.79 -9.18
CA VAL A 1 -0.67 -5.47 -10.30
C VAL A 1 -0.47 -3.97 -10.32
N SER A 2 0.76 -3.52 -10.59
CA SER A 2 1.10 -2.09 -10.69
C SER A 2 1.80 -1.83 -12.03
N LEU A 3 1.65 -0.62 -12.58
CA LEU A 3 2.21 -0.23 -13.88
C LEU A 3 3.19 0.92 -13.71
N TRP A 4 4.33 0.85 -14.39
CA TRP A 4 5.40 1.84 -14.32
C TRP A 4 5.67 2.45 -15.70
N ARG A 5 5.81 3.77 -15.75
CA ARG A 5 6.24 4.51 -16.93
C ARG A 5 7.54 5.23 -16.61
N GLU A 6 8.63 4.77 -17.23
CA GLU A 6 9.98 5.33 -17.02
C GLU A 6 10.10 6.81 -17.44
N SER A 7 9.50 7.19 -18.57
CA SER A 7 9.73 8.50 -19.21
C SER A 7 9.35 9.70 -18.35
N ASP A 8 8.36 9.55 -17.47
CA ASP A 8 7.89 10.59 -16.56
C ASP A 8 7.82 10.12 -15.10
N ARG A 9 8.34 8.91 -14.84
CA ARG A 9 8.38 8.28 -13.52
C ARG A 9 6.99 8.18 -12.87
N THR A 10 5.97 7.91 -13.67
CA THR A 10 4.60 7.70 -13.19
C THR A 10 4.40 6.24 -12.79
N LEU A 11 3.91 6.06 -11.57
CA LEU A 11 3.49 4.77 -11.04
C LEU A 11 1.97 4.73 -10.91
N ILE A 12 1.33 3.74 -11.52
CA ILE A 12 -0.03 3.32 -11.19
C ILE A 12 0.09 2.15 -10.21
N ALA A 13 -0.10 2.41 -8.92
CA ALA A 13 0.17 1.47 -7.85
C ALA A 13 -0.93 0.42 -7.66
N GLY A 14 -2.15 0.70 -8.15
CA GLY A 14 -3.33 -0.06 -7.74
C GLY A 14 -3.58 0.12 -6.24
N ASP A 15 -3.85 -0.97 -5.52
CA ASP A 15 -4.07 -0.97 -4.07
C ASP A 15 -2.85 -1.43 -3.27
N ALA A 16 -1.64 -1.38 -3.84
CA ALA A 16 -0.40 -1.65 -3.08
C ALA A 16 -0.20 -0.64 -1.93
N PHE A 17 -0.68 0.59 -2.13
CA PHE A 17 -0.86 1.66 -1.15
C PHE A 17 -1.95 2.60 -1.69
N ILE A 18 -2.51 3.47 -0.84
CA ILE A 18 -3.61 4.37 -1.23
C ILE A 18 -3.31 5.83 -0.85
N THR A 19 -3.92 6.78 -1.56
CA THR A 19 -3.70 8.21 -1.33
C THR A 19 -4.85 8.89 -0.58
N THR A 20 -5.60 8.12 0.21
CA THR A 20 -6.71 8.59 1.01
C THR A 20 -6.89 7.71 2.23
N ALA A 21 -7.35 8.28 3.33
CA ALA A 21 -7.81 7.51 4.47
C ALA A 21 -9.25 7.04 4.19
N GLN A 22 -9.43 5.84 3.62
CA GLN A 22 -10.77 5.28 3.42
C GLN A 22 -11.49 4.92 4.74
N GLU A 23 -10.76 4.91 5.86
CA GLU A 23 -11.29 4.62 7.19
C GLU A 23 -10.97 5.81 8.13
N SER A 24 -11.83 6.82 8.12
CA SER A 24 -11.66 8.12 8.82
C SER A 24 -11.47 8.04 10.35
N ALA A 25 -11.44 6.86 10.95
CA ALA A 25 -11.21 6.69 12.39
C ALA A 25 -9.72 6.80 12.78
N TYR A 26 -8.76 6.41 11.91
CA TYR A 26 -7.33 6.43 12.25
C TYR A 26 -6.65 7.77 11.88
N ALA A 27 -7.24 8.53 10.96
CA ALA A 27 -6.65 9.73 10.35
C ALA A 27 -6.71 10.99 11.23
N VAL A 28 -7.42 10.96 12.37
CA VAL A 28 -7.67 12.15 13.19
C VAL A 28 -6.48 12.50 14.10
N ALA A 29 -5.56 11.58 14.36
CA ALA A 29 -4.53 11.79 15.39
C ALA A 29 -3.23 12.42 14.89
N THR A 30 -2.82 12.22 13.63
CA THR A 30 -1.41 12.48 13.23
C THR A 30 -1.19 13.57 12.18
N GLN A 31 -2.24 14.08 11.50
CA GLN A 31 -2.10 15.02 10.35
C GLN A 31 -0.97 14.61 9.36
N ALA A 32 -0.64 13.32 9.31
CA ALA A 32 0.50 12.78 8.59
C ALA A 32 0.11 12.54 7.11
N PRO A 33 1.08 12.63 6.19
CA PRO A 33 0.86 12.83 4.76
C PRO A 33 -0.06 11.78 4.11
N GLU A 34 -0.71 12.20 3.01
CA GLU A 34 -1.83 11.56 2.30
C GLU A 34 -1.56 10.14 1.74
N LEU A 35 -0.43 9.48 2.04
CA LEU A 35 -0.13 8.10 1.66
C LEU A 35 -0.37 7.14 2.83
N HIS A 36 -1.16 6.11 2.57
CA HIS A 36 -1.47 5.04 3.51
C HIS A 36 -1.06 3.69 2.93
N GLY A 37 -0.92 2.69 3.80
CA GLY A 37 -0.73 1.31 3.39
C GLY A 37 -1.87 0.77 2.52
N PRO A 38 -1.78 -0.50 2.08
CA PRO A 38 -2.85 -1.13 1.31
C PRO A 38 -4.16 -1.16 2.13
N PRO A 39 -5.34 -1.21 1.47
CA PRO A 39 -6.62 -1.28 2.16
C PRO A 39 -6.69 -2.52 3.07
N MET A 40 -6.93 -2.31 4.37
CA MET A 40 -6.88 -3.38 5.38
C MET A 40 -7.90 -4.49 5.09
N TYR A 41 -9.11 -4.14 4.63
CA TYR A 41 -10.18 -5.08 4.30
C TYR A 41 -9.92 -5.94 3.05
N LEU A 42 -8.94 -5.60 2.22
CA LEU A 42 -8.54 -6.37 1.03
C LEU A 42 -7.19 -7.07 1.18
N THR A 43 -6.43 -6.77 2.24
CA THR A 43 -5.07 -7.26 2.38
C THR A 43 -5.04 -8.59 3.12
N ILE A 44 -4.79 -9.68 2.38
CA ILE A 44 -4.71 -11.05 2.91
C ILE A 44 -3.28 -11.55 3.12
N ASP A 45 -2.29 -10.91 2.48
CA ASP A 45 -0.86 -11.24 2.54
C ASP A 45 -0.05 -10.00 2.91
N TRP A 46 0.09 -9.74 4.21
CA TRP A 46 0.83 -8.59 4.72
C TRP A 46 2.33 -8.62 4.35
N PRO A 47 3.04 -9.76 4.44
CA PRO A 47 4.42 -9.85 3.96
C PRO A 47 4.58 -9.47 2.48
N ALA A 48 3.72 -9.99 1.60
CA ALA A 48 3.80 -9.65 0.17
C ALA A 48 3.40 -8.20 -0.12
N ALA A 49 2.43 -7.66 0.63
CA ALA A 49 2.03 -6.26 0.51
C ALA A 49 3.18 -5.32 0.88
N ARG A 50 3.86 -5.55 2.00
CA ARG A 50 5.06 -4.79 2.41
C ARG A 50 6.17 -4.88 1.39
N ALA A 51 6.44 -6.07 0.85
CA ALA A 51 7.43 -6.26 -0.19
C ALA A 51 7.10 -5.45 -1.46
N SER A 52 5.82 -5.38 -1.82
CA SER A 52 5.33 -4.59 -2.95
C SER A 52 5.53 -3.09 -2.72
N VAL A 53 5.15 -2.56 -1.56
CA VAL A 53 5.36 -1.13 -1.22
C VAL A 53 6.85 -0.77 -1.33
N ARG A 54 7.75 -1.59 -0.76
CA ARG A 54 9.19 -1.35 -0.83
C ARG A 54 9.73 -1.37 -2.26
N ALA A 55 9.31 -2.34 -3.06
CA ALA A 55 9.72 -2.43 -4.45
C ALA A 55 9.25 -1.22 -5.27
N LEU A 56 8.03 -0.75 -5.02
CA LEU A 56 7.47 0.40 -5.72
C LEU A 56 8.09 1.73 -5.26
N ALA A 57 8.37 1.89 -3.97
CA ALA A 57 9.08 3.05 -3.44
C ALA A 57 10.51 3.16 -4.01
N ALA A 58 11.20 2.03 -4.18
CA ALA A 58 12.54 1.98 -4.78
C ALA A 58 12.58 2.46 -6.25
N LEU A 59 11.43 2.47 -6.94
CA LEU A 59 11.34 3.10 -8.28
C LEU A 59 11.43 4.63 -8.21
N ALA A 60 11.36 5.24 -7.03
CA ALA A 60 11.38 6.67 -6.76
C ALA A 60 10.46 7.48 -7.71
N PRO A 61 9.14 7.23 -7.69
CA PRO A 61 8.18 7.86 -8.59
C PRO A 61 8.13 9.38 -8.43
N GLU A 62 7.83 10.08 -9.52
CA GLU A 62 7.52 11.52 -9.52
C GLU A 62 6.01 11.78 -9.42
N ARG A 63 5.21 10.77 -9.77
CA ARG A 63 3.74 10.77 -9.68
C ARG A 63 3.24 9.38 -9.31
N VAL A 64 2.26 9.33 -8.41
CA VAL A 64 1.55 8.10 -8.05
C VAL A 64 0.06 8.23 -8.33
N ILE A 65 -0.53 7.17 -8.87
CA ILE A 65 -1.96 6.99 -9.07
C ILE A 65 -2.33 5.67 -8.38
N THR A 66 -3.27 5.70 -7.46
CA THR A 66 -3.69 4.56 -6.64
C THR A 66 -5.12 4.16 -6.99
N GLY A 67 -5.55 2.98 -6.54
CA GLY A 67 -6.95 2.52 -6.67
C GLY A 67 -7.93 3.41 -5.90
N HIS A 68 -7.46 4.05 -4.83
CA HIS A 68 -8.26 4.93 -3.97
C HIS A 68 -7.51 6.23 -3.67
N GLY A 69 -8.24 7.35 -3.70
CA GLY A 69 -7.71 8.70 -3.45
C GLY A 69 -7.36 9.48 -4.71
N ARG A 70 -6.76 10.66 -4.54
CA ARG A 70 -6.35 11.51 -5.67
C ARG A 70 -4.89 11.22 -6.06
N PRO A 71 -4.50 11.38 -7.32
CA PRO A 71 -3.09 11.27 -7.70
C PRO A 71 -2.22 12.27 -6.92
N LEU A 72 -1.07 11.80 -6.44
CA LEU A 72 -0.09 12.63 -5.71
C LEU A 72 1.21 12.77 -6.51
N LYS A 73 1.93 13.87 -6.26
CA LYS A 73 3.20 14.18 -6.92
C LYS A 73 4.06 15.08 -6.03
N GLY A 74 5.35 15.17 -6.36
CA GLY A 74 6.27 16.12 -5.73
C GLY A 74 7.00 15.58 -4.50
N PRO A 75 7.83 16.44 -3.86
CA PRO A 75 8.73 16.02 -2.78
C PRO A 75 8.02 15.44 -1.55
N GLU A 76 6.84 15.96 -1.20
CA GLU A 76 6.05 15.50 -0.05
C GLU A 76 5.57 14.07 -0.28
N MET A 77 5.10 13.78 -1.50
CA MET A 77 4.68 12.43 -1.90
C MET A 77 5.86 11.44 -1.81
N ARG A 78 7.03 11.82 -2.31
CA ARG A 78 8.24 10.96 -2.23
C ARG A 78 8.60 10.65 -0.78
N ARG A 79 8.71 11.67 0.07
CA ARG A 79 9.03 11.49 1.50
C ARG A 79 8.02 10.60 2.20
N ALA A 80 6.74 10.76 1.89
CA ALA A 80 5.68 9.94 2.48
C ALA A 80 5.72 8.49 2.00
N LEU A 81 6.05 8.26 0.72
CA LEU A 81 6.22 6.91 0.17
C LEU A 81 7.45 6.21 0.77
N ASP A 82 8.56 6.93 0.93
CA ASP A 82 9.77 6.42 1.57
C ASP A 82 9.48 6.04 3.03
N ALA A 83 8.83 6.93 3.79
CA ALA A 83 8.42 6.66 5.16
C ALA A 83 7.48 5.45 5.27
N LEU A 84 6.52 5.33 4.35
CA LEU A 84 5.63 4.16 4.29
C LEU A 84 6.39 2.86 3.99
N ALA A 85 7.43 2.91 3.15
CA ALA A 85 8.23 1.74 2.81
C ALA A 85 9.14 1.27 3.97
N GLU A 86 9.68 2.23 4.73
CA GLU A 86 10.49 2.00 5.93
C GLU A 86 9.64 1.43 7.07
N ASP A 87 8.53 2.11 7.39
CA ASP A 87 7.69 1.83 8.55
C ASP A 87 6.39 1.07 8.22
N CYS A 88 6.36 0.35 7.10
CA CYS A 88 5.15 -0.29 6.59
C CYS A 88 4.39 -1.10 7.64
N ASP A 89 5.09 -1.91 8.44
CA ASP A 89 4.47 -2.73 9.48
C ASP A 89 3.80 -1.90 10.57
N ARG A 90 4.40 -0.76 10.94
CA ARG A 90 3.88 0.14 11.96
C ARG A 90 2.72 1.00 11.46
N VAL A 91 2.72 1.35 10.18
CA VAL A 91 1.78 2.33 9.59
C VAL A 91 0.59 1.66 8.93
N ALA A 92 0.78 0.46 8.35
CA ALA A 92 -0.21 -0.19 7.49
C ALA A 92 -0.86 -1.43 8.10
N VAL A 93 -0.15 -2.18 8.94
CA VAL A 93 -0.63 -3.46 9.45
C VAL A 93 -1.48 -3.22 10.71
N PRO A 94 -2.73 -3.69 10.76
CA PRO A 94 -3.54 -3.64 11.97
C PRO A 94 -2.88 -4.41 13.12
N GLU A 95 -3.14 -3.99 14.36
CA GLU A 95 -2.66 -4.70 15.56
C GLU A 95 -3.21 -6.14 15.64
N THR A 96 -4.43 -6.36 15.15
CA THR A 96 -5.11 -7.65 15.17
C THR A 96 -5.93 -7.86 13.91
N GLY A 97 -6.18 -9.12 13.55
CA GLY A 97 -7.03 -9.45 12.42
C GLY A 97 -6.70 -10.83 11.87
N ARG A 98 -7.71 -11.48 11.27
CA ARG A 98 -7.59 -12.84 10.72
C ARG A 98 -6.34 -13.01 9.85
N PHE A 99 -6.08 -12.06 8.95
CA PHE A 99 -4.95 -12.14 8.00
C PHE A 99 -3.64 -11.60 8.56
N VAL A 100 -3.68 -10.94 9.72
CA VAL A 100 -2.47 -10.61 10.48
C VAL A 100 -1.95 -11.88 11.16
N GLU A 101 -2.85 -12.63 11.80
CA GLU A 101 -2.53 -13.89 12.49
C GLU A 101 -2.25 -15.05 11.51
N HIS A 102 -3.04 -15.12 10.44
CA HIS A 102 -3.01 -16.18 9.44
C HIS A 102 -3.06 -15.59 8.02
N PRO A 103 -1.94 -15.03 7.54
CA PRO A 103 -1.86 -14.51 6.17
C PRO A 103 -2.07 -15.63 5.15
N LEU A 104 -2.69 -15.29 4.03
CA LEU A 104 -2.94 -16.21 2.92
C LEU A 104 -2.06 -15.82 1.72
N GLY A 105 -1.20 -16.74 1.30
CA GLY A 105 -0.27 -16.55 0.19
C GLY A 105 -0.83 -17.02 -1.16
N ALA A 106 -0.44 -16.33 -2.23
CA ALA A 106 -0.64 -16.86 -3.59
C ALA A 106 0.30 -18.04 -3.88
N ALA A 107 1.51 -18.02 -3.30
CA ALA A 107 2.56 -19.01 -3.55
C ALA A 107 2.23 -20.41 -3.00
N ASP A 108 1.52 -20.49 -1.88
CA ASP A 108 1.08 -21.75 -1.27
C ASP A 108 -0.36 -22.12 -1.66
N GLY A 109 -0.99 -21.32 -2.51
CA GLY A 109 -2.37 -21.50 -2.99
C GLY A 109 -3.45 -21.15 -1.97
N SER A 110 -3.11 -20.76 -0.74
CA SER A 110 -4.08 -20.49 0.33
C SER A 110 -4.93 -19.24 0.07
N ALA A 111 -4.44 -18.32 -0.76
CA ALA A 111 -5.21 -17.16 -1.24
C ALA A 111 -6.41 -17.52 -2.14
N TYR A 112 -6.42 -18.73 -2.72
CA TYR A 112 -7.45 -19.17 -3.64
C TYR A 112 -8.43 -20.13 -2.97
N ARG A 113 -9.73 -19.90 -3.13
CA ARG A 113 -10.76 -20.86 -2.74
C ARG A 113 -11.08 -21.77 -3.92
N ALA A 114 -11.22 -23.06 -3.65
CA ALA A 114 -11.76 -23.99 -4.62
C ALA A 114 -13.15 -23.52 -5.07
N PRO A 115 -13.47 -23.59 -6.38
CA PRO A 115 -14.84 -23.37 -6.85
C PRO A 115 -15.80 -24.30 -6.12
N ARG A 116 -16.97 -23.79 -5.75
CA ARG A 116 -18.08 -24.61 -5.24
C ARG A 116 -18.85 -25.24 -6.39
#